data_AF-A0A4P9Y407-F1
#
_entry.id   AF-A0A4P9Y407-F1
#
_cell.length_a   1.000
_cell.length_b   1.000
_cell.length_c   1.000
_cell.angle_alpha   90.00
_cell.angle_beta   90.00
_cell.angle_gamma   90.00
#
_symmetry.space_group_name_H-M   'P 1'
#
loop_
_entity.id
_entity.type
_entity.pdbx_description
1 polymer ?
#
loop_
_entity_poly.entity_id
_entity_poly.type
_entity_poly.pdbx_seq_one_letter_code
_entity_poly.pdbx_strand_id
1 'polypeptide(L)'
;MIHFPFDATRLEAHSVGKRGEEIRGMAEDGTTYKMKFAKELEAKVVPEWQQHYIQYRKLKKLLQPFKTTDAENPTQAWEAADTQFYSELRKEVDKVETFYLETVDRLQEYIRQWVYHAYKQQHKQQGGTATPGLTGWSKFFATSQSPQSPSQGSSLGQGDGGPPIPSPASLAAVADRLTTYAALNRLAIIKIIKKHWKLLSSTQHSGLIRTSKATETSILETLRTDRAFWTGQEAEALVEEARKIRWDSSRLRAKEAQTMVP
;
A
#
# COMPACT_ATOMS: atom_id res chain seq x y z
N MET A 1 -6.62 -16.93 18.00
CA MET A 1 -6.35 -15.49 17.79
C MET A 1 -4.84 -15.33 17.80
N ILE A 2 -4.20 -15.38 16.63
CA ILE A 2 -2.73 -15.40 16.53
C ILE A 2 -2.28 -13.94 16.47
N HIS A 3 -1.74 -13.46 17.59
CA HIS A 3 -1.18 -12.13 17.72
C HIS A 3 0.20 -12.13 17.02
N PHE A 4 0.26 -11.64 15.79
CA PHE A 4 1.54 -11.32 15.15
C PHE A 4 1.97 -9.93 15.62
N PRO A 5 3.09 -9.78 16.35
CA PRO A 5 3.66 -8.46 16.60
C PRO A 5 4.32 -8.01 15.30
N PHE A 6 3.61 -7.23 14.49
CA PHE A 6 4.23 -6.51 13.39
C PHE A 6 4.98 -5.31 14.00
N ASP A 7 6.28 -5.48 14.14
CA ASP A 7 7.17 -4.52 14.78
C ASP A 7 7.45 -3.33 13.83
N ALA A 8 6.58 -2.32 13.89
CA ALA A 8 6.74 -1.04 13.20
C ALA A 8 8.03 -0.29 13.61
N THR A 9 8.74 -0.77 14.64
CA THR A 9 9.99 -0.20 15.13
C THR A 9 11.20 -0.56 14.25
N ARG A 10 11.09 -1.52 13.31
CA ARG A 10 12.24 -1.94 12.48
C ARG A 10 12.63 -0.96 11.36
N LEU A 11 11.77 0.03 11.07
CA LEU A 11 12.14 1.19 10.23
C LEU A 11 12.58 2.42 11.06
N GLU A 12 12.48 2.35 12.38
CA GLU A 12 12.99 3.37 13.33
C GLU A 12 14.30 2.93 14.02
N ALA A 13 14.73 1.67 13.85
CA ALA A 13 15.90 1.06 14.50
C ALA A 13 17.28 1.52 13.97
N HIS A 14 17.36 2.74 13.43
CA HIS A 14 18.62 3.48 13.27
C HIS A 14 18.60 4.87 13.92
N SER A 15 17.63 5.15 14.81
CA SER A 15 17.53 6.51 15.38
C SER A 15 17.03 6.60 16.82
N VAL A 16 17.40 5.68 17.73
CA VAL A 16 17.30 5.96 19.17
C VAL A 16 18.48 5.33 19.92
N GLY A 17 19.45 6.16 20.31
CA GLY A 17 20.56 5.75 21.15
C GLY A 17 21.64 6.80 21.32
N LYS A 18 21.32 7.95 21.93
CA LYS A 18 22.14 8.64 22.95
C LYS A 18 21.53 10.00 23.29
N ARG A 19 21.13 10.13 24.56
CA ARG A 19 20.90 11.42 25.23
C ARG A 19 22.24 12.17 25.27
N GLY A 20 22.22 13.44 24.90
CA GLY A 20 23.22 14.43 25.33
C GLY A 20 24.62 14.26 24.75
N GLU A 21 24.76 14.41 23.44
CA GLU A 21 25.99 14.94 22.86
C GLU A 21 25.63 15.60 21.53
N GLU A 22 25.78 16.92 21.50
CA GLU A 22 25.64 17.76 20.32
C GLU A 22 26.79 17.42 19.34
N ILE A 23 26.70 16.27 18.68
CA ILE A 23 27.60 15.95 17.57
C ILE A 23 27.08 16.72 16.37
N ARG A 24 27.54 17.97 16.30
CA ARG A 24 27.66 18.77 15.09
C ARG A 24 28.57 18.01 14.12
N GLY A 25 28.02 17.01 13.45
CA GLY A 25 28.68 16.34 12.33
C GLY A 25 28.81 17.34 11.19
N MET A 26 29.94 18.06 11.16
CA MET A 26 30.38 18.84 10.02
C MET A 26 30.81 17.85 8.94
N ALA A 27 29.99 17.68 7.91
CA ALA A 27 30.53 17.32 6.62
C ALA A 27 31.45 18.49 6.19
N GLU A 28 32.63 18.17 5.67
CA GLU A 28 33.69 19.13 5.30
C GLU A 28 33.26 20.12 4.18
N ASP A 29 32.04 19.99 3.66
CA ASP A 29 31.46 20.85 2.63
C ASP A 29 30.44 21.89 3.15
N GLY A 30 30.25 22.00 4.47
CA GLY A 30 29.35 23.00 5.06
C GLY A 30 27.87 22.85 4.67
N THR A 31 27.47 21.72 4.06
CA THR A 31 26.07 21.49 3.72
C THR A 31 25.30 21.01 4.95
N THR A 32 24.48 21.91 5.50
CA THR A 32 23.50 21.58 6.54
C THR A 32 22.68 20.36 6.09
N TYR A 33 22.68 19.26 6.86
CA TYR A 33 21.93 18.01 6.59
C TYR A 33 20.41 18.29 6.52
N LYS A 34 19.99 18.86 5.39
CA LYS A 34 18.62 19.20 5.06
C LYS A 34 17.97 17.90 4.60
N MET A 35 17.45 17.12 5.56
CA MET A 35 16.74 15.86 5.34
C MET A 35 15.95 15.90 4.02
N LYS A 36 16.40 15.11 3.04
CA LYS A 36 15.95 15.16 1.64
C LYS A 36 14.73 14.28 1.40
N PHE A 37 13.88 14.05 2.40
CA PHE A 37 12.72 13.15 2.29
C PHE A 37 11.82 13.45 1.09
N ALA A 38 11.59 14.73 0.74
CA ALA A 38 10.80 15.07 -0.45
C ALA A 38 11.45 14.57 -1.75
N LYS A 39 12.78 14.63 -1.87
CA LYS A 39 13.53 14.10 -3.01
C LYS A 39 13.59 12.57 -2.97
N GLU A 40 13.73 11.98 -1.78
CA GLU A 40 13.72 10.52 -1.60
C GLU A 40 12.36 9.92 -1.95
N LEU A 41 11.26 10.59 -1.58
CA LEU A 41 9.92 10.18 -1.94
C LEU A 41 9.78 10.17 -3.47
N GLU A 42 10.13 11.27 -4.14
CA GLU A 42 10.08 11.37 -5.61
C GLU A 42 10.94 10.32 -6.31
N ALA A 43 12.12 10.00 -5.78
CA ALA A 43 13.01 8.98 -6.34
C ALA A 43 12.46 7.55 -6.22
N LYS A 44 11.57 7.29 -5.24
CA LYS A 44 10.99 5.96 -4.97
C LYS A 44 9.55 5.82 -5.47
N VAL A 45 8.97 6.88 -6.04
CA VAL A 45 7.64 6.86 -6.60
C VAL A 45 7.61 5.95 -7.83
N VAL A 46 6.61 5.09 -7.88
CA VAL A 46 6.26 4.34 -9.10
C VAL A 46 5.72 5.34 -10.12
N PRO A 47 6.37 5.53 -11.29
CA PRO A 47 6.00 6.58 -12.24
C PRO A 47 4.53 6.55 -12.67
N GLU A 48 3.98 5.35 -12.87
CA GLU A 48 2.59 5.13 -13.27
C GLU A 48 1.59 5.58 -12.20
N TRP A 49 2.02 5.65 -10.93
CA TRP A 49 1.16 5.96 -9.79
C TRP A 49 1.45 7.33 -9.18
N GLN A 50 2.33 8.13 -9.80
CA GLN A 50 2.84 9.38 -9.26
C GLN A 50 1.75 10.34 -8.76
N GLN A 51 0.64 10.45 -9.49
CA GLN A 51 -0.48 11.34 -9.14
C GLN A 51 -1.24 10.92 -7.88
N HIS A 52 -1.18 9.63 -7.53
CA HIS A 52 -1.91 9.06 -6.39
C HIS A 52 -1.10 9.16 -5.09
N TYR A 53 0.22 9.35 -5.16
CA TYR A 53 1.02 9.65 -3.97
C TYR A 53 0.62 10.98 -3.33
N ILE A 54 0.78 11.06 -2.01
CA ILE A 54 0.56 12.29 -1.24
C ILE A 54 1.42 13.44 -1.80
N GLN A 55 0.79 14.59 -2.03
CA GLN A 55 1.47 15.79 -2.51
C GLN A 55 2.26 16.47 -1.38
N TYR A 56 3.33 15.82 -0.91
CA TYR A 56 4.12 16.24 0.24
C TYR A 56 4.67 17.67 0.12
N ARG A 57 5.10 18.08 -1.09
CA ARG A 57 5.57 19.45 -1.34
C ARG A 57 4.46 20.48 -1.19
N LYS A 58 3.24 20.19 -1.66
CA LYS A 58 2.07 21.07 -1.55
C LYS A 58 1.71 21.28 -0.08
N LEU A 59 1.59 20.19 0.68
CA LEU A 59 1.31 20.26 2.13
C LEU A 59 2.39 21.06 2.87
N LYS A 60 3.67 20.86 2.52
CA LYS A 60 4.77 21.63 3.11
C LYS A 60 4.72 23.13 2.82
N LYS A 61 4.13 23.55 1.68
CA LYS A 61 3.92 24.97 1.35
C LYS A 61 2.82 25.58 2.22
N LEU A 62 1.79 24.82 2.61
CA LEU A 62 0.75 25.27 3.55
C LEU A 62 1.32 25.57 4.94
N LEU A 63 2.49 25.02 5.27
CA LEU A 63 3.16 25.24 6.56
C LEU A 63 4.06 26.49 6.59
N GLN A 64 4.10 27.30 5.53
CA GLN A 64 4.92 28.52 5.51
C GLN A 64 4.45 29.63 6.46
N PRO A 65 3.15 29.85 6.70
CA PRO A 65 2.68 30.87 7.64
C PRO A 65 3.23 30.69 9.07
N PHE A 66 3.43 29.45 9.52
CA PHE A 66 4.01 29.17 10.84
C PHE A 66 5.52 29.49 10.97
N LYS A 67 6.20 29.79 9.86
CA LYS A 67 7.61 30.18 9.88
C LYS A 67 7.83 31.68 9.84
N THR A 68 6.84 32.42 9.37
CA THR A 68 6.97 33.85 9.12
C THR A 68 6.31 34.57 10.28
N THR A 69 7.09 35.34 11.03
CA THR A 69 6.59 36.09 12.19
C THR A 69 6.07 37.48 11.79
N ASP A 70 6.34 37.92 10.57
CA ASP A 70 6.13 39.31 10.11
C ASP A 70 4.70 39.62 9.62
N ALA A 71 3.70 38.80 9.95
CA ALA A 71 2.32 39.08 9.57
C ALA A 71 1.69 40.12 10.50
N GLU A 72 0.91 41.07 9.96
CA GLU A 72 0.18 42.09 10.73
C GLU A 72 -0.80 41.47 11.76
N ASN A 73 -1.34 40.29 11.46
CA ASN A 73 -2.20 39.49 12.34
C ASN A 73 -1.79 38.00 12.31
N PRO A 74 -0.73 37.61 13.04
CA PRO A 74 -0.14 36.27 12.92
C PRO A 74 -1.08 35.17 13.42
N THR A 75 -1.87 35.45 14.47
CA THR A 75 -2.86 34.53 15.04
C THR A 75 -3.88 34.04 14.02
N GLN A 76 -4.57 34.97 13.35
CA GLN A 76 -5.62 34.61 12.39
C GLN A 76 -5.02 33.89 11.17
N ALA A 77 -3.82 34.29 10.74
CA ALA A 77 -3.11 33.62 9.66
C ALA A 77 -2.72 32.17 10.02
N TRP A 78 -2.31 31.92 11.27
CA TRP A 78 -1.99 30.59 11.76
C TRP A 78 -3.23 29.69 11.88
N GLU A 79 -4.35 30.19 12.39
CA GLU A 79 -5.60 29.43 12.47
C GLU A 79 -6.14 29.04 11.07
N ALA A 80 -6.09 29.98 10.13
CA ALA A 80 -6.45 29.72 8.73
C ALA A 80 -5.52 28.68 8.09
N ALA A 81 -4.21 28.80 8.32
CA ALA A 81 -3.22 27.85 7.82
C ALA A 81 -3.38 26.44 8.41
N ASP A 82 -3.70 26.33 9.71
CA ASP A 82 -3.97 25.07 10.42
C ASP A 82 -5.19 24.36 9.83
N THR A 83 -6.29 25.11 9.71
CA THR A 83 -7.55 24.63 9.12
C THR A 83 -7.34 24.16 7.68
N GLN A 84 -6.65 24.97 6.87
CA GLN A 84 -6.35 24.64 5.48
C GLN A 84 -5.42 23.42 5.38
N PHE A 85 -4.42 23.31 6.24
CA PHE A 85 -3.50 22.18 6.28
C PHE A 85 -4.23 20.86 6.53
N TYR A 86 -5.06 20.78 7.56
CA TYR A 86 -5.80 19.55 7.86
C TYR A 86 -6.89 19.23 6.83
N SER A 87 -7.54 20.25 6.27
CA SER A 87 -8.49 20.06 5.16
C SER A 87 -7.81 19.42 3.94
N GLU A 88 -6.67 19.97 3.52
CA GLU A 88 -5.90 19.42 2.39
C GLU A 88 -5.27 18.06 2.70
N LEU A 89 -4.80 17.84 3.94
CA LEU A 89 -4.28 16.55 4.36
C LEU A 89 -5.35 15.45 4.25
N ARG A 90 -6.58 15.72 4.67
CA ARG A 90 -7.70 14.76 4.55
C ARG A 90 -7.97 14.40 3.08
N LYS A 91 -8.04 15.39 2.19
CA LYS A 91 -8.22 15.16 0.74
C LYS A 91 -7.11 14.27 0.17
N GLU A 92 -5.86 14.52 0.55
CA GLU A 92 -4.74 13.71 0.09
C GLU A 92 -4.77 12.28 0.67
N VAL A 93 -5.21 12.11 1.93
CA VAL A 93 -5.42 10.79 2.55
C VAL A 93 -6.52 10.02 1.83
N ASP A 94 -7.67 10.64 1.57
CA ASP A 94 -8.79 10.01 0.86
C ASP A 94 -8.36 9.59 -0.55
N LYS A 95 -7.63 10.45 -1.27
CA LYS A 95 -7.05 10.11 -2.56
C LYS A 95 -6.14 8.88 -2.52
N VAL A 96 -5.26 8.80 -1.51
CA VAL A 96 -4.34 7.67 -1.34
C VAL A 96 -5.11 6.39 -1.06
N GLU A 97 -6.12 6.46 -0.20
CA GLU A 97 -6.97 5.33 0.19
C GLU A 97 -7.80 4.83 -1.00
N THR A 98 -8.46 5.72 -1.75
CA THR A 98 -9.25 5.34 -2.93
C THR A 98 -8.39 4.58 -3.93
N PHE A 99 -7.20 5.09 -4.27
CA PHE A 99 -6.29 4.40 -5.18
C PHE A 99 -5.81 3.05 -4.63
N TYR A 100 -5.56 2.98 -3.32
CA TYR A 100 -5.15 1.74 -2.66
C TYR A 100 -6.24 0.66 -2.79
N LEU A 101 -7.48 0.99 -2.41
CA LEU A 101 -8.64 0.08 -2.47
C LEU A 101 -8.93 -0.37 -3.91
N GLU A 102 -8.96 0.55 -4.87
CA GLU A 102 -9.14 0.21 -6.29
C GLU A 102 -8.06 -0.75 -6.82
N THR A 103 -6.84 -0.64 -6.30
CA THR A 103 -5.73 -1.50 -6.72
C THR A 103 -5.78 -2.86 -6.03
N VAL A 104 -6.16 -2.91 -4.75
CA VAL A 104 -6.48 -4.14 -4.02
C VAL A 104 -7.57 -4.92 -4.72
N ASP A 105 -8.69 -4.28 -5.06
CA ASP A 105 -9.83 -4.91 -5.72
C ASP A 105 -9.44 -5.48 -7.10
N ARG A 106 -8.68 -4.73 -7.90
CA ARG A 106 -8.17 -5.21 -9.19
C ARG A 106 -7.26 -6.43 -9.02
N LEU A 107 -6.36 -6.40 -8.03
CA LEU A 107 -5.47 -7.54 -7.75
C LEU A 107 -6.26 -8.78 -7.34
N GLN A 108 -7.24 -8.63 -6.45
CA GLN A 108 -8.12 -9.72 -6.04
C GLN A 108 -8.86 -10.32 -7.23
N GLU A 109 -9.42 -9.47 -8.10
CA GLU A 109 -10.14 -9.94 -9.28
C GLU A 109 -9.24 -10.74 -10.22
N TYR A 110 -8.01 -10.26 -10.47
CA TYR A 110 -7.05 -11.02 -11.26
C TYR A 110 -6.67 -12.36 -10.62
N ILE A 111 -6.49 -12.39 -9.30
CA ILE A 111 -6.21 -13.62 -8.56
C ILE A 111 -7.37 -14.61 -8.72
N ARG A 112 -8.62 -14.18 -8.54
CA ARG A 112 -9.82 -15.02 -8.73
C ARG A 112 -9.90 -15.59 -10.14
N GLN A 113 -9.69 -14.75 -11.16
CA GLN A 113 -9.64 -15.19 -12.55
C GLN A 113 -8.55 -16.23 -12.75
N TRP A 114 -7.36 -16.01 -12.21
CA TRP A 114 -6.25 -16.95 -12.33
C TRP A 114 -6.59 -18.32 -11.73
N VAL A 115 -7.14 -18.33 -10.52
CA VAL A 115 -7.59 -19.55 -9.83
C VAL A 115 -8.64 -20.29 -10.65
N TYR A 116 -9.64 -19.57 -11.18
CA TYR A 116 -10.68 -20.15 -12.03
C TYR A 116 -10.11 -20.77 -13.31
N HIS A 117 -9.18 -20.09 -13.98
CA HIS A 117 -8.53 -20.61 -15.18
C HIS A 117 -7.70 -21.87 -14.91
N ALA A 118 -6.93 -21.88 -13.81
CA ALA A 118 -6.17 -23.05 -13.40
C ALA A 118 -7.08 -24.25 -13.09
N TYR A 119 -8.19 -24.02 -12.39
CA TYR A 119 -9.20 -25.05 -12.11
C TYR A 119 -9.80 -25.63 -13.39
N LYS A 120 -10.22 -24.77 -14.34
CA LYS A 120 -10.79 -25.18 -15.62
C LYS A 120 -9.81 -26.03 -16.46
N GLN A 121 -8.51 -25.71 -16.42
CA GLN A 121 -7.49 -26.49 -17.13
C GLN A 121 -7.31 -27.90 -16.54
N GLN A 122 -7.31 -28.04 -15.21
CA GLN A 122 -7.21 -29.34 -14.55
C GLN A 122 -8.38 -30.27 -14.89
N HIS A 123 -9.60 -29.75 -14.91
CA HIS A 123 -10.80 -30.55 -15.19
C HIS A 123 -10.95 -30.93 -16.67
N LYS A 124 -10.42 -30.14 -17.61
CA LYS A 124 -10.38 -30.53 -19.02
C LYS A 124 -9.50 -31.76 -19.28
N GLN A 125 -8.41 -31.92 -18.51
CA GLN A 125 -7.50 -33.06 -18.66
C GLN A 125 -8.08 -34.36 -18.10
N GLN A 126 -9.04 -34.30 -17.16
CA GLN A 126 -9.67 -35.47 -16.54
C GLN A 126 -10.88 -36.02 -17.32
N GLY A 127 -11.32 -35.33 -18.38
CA GLY A 127 -12.46 -35.74 -19.21
C GLY A 127 -12.20 -36.92 -20.16
N GLY A 128 -10.99 -37.50 -20.14
CA GLY A 128 -10.62 -38.66 -20.95
C GLY A 128 -9.97 -39.75 -20.10
N THR A 129 -10.71 -40.83 -19.85
CA THR A 129 -10.30 -42.10 -19.23
C THR A 129 -10.07 -42.10 -17.71
N ALA A 130 -10.78 -43.03 -17.06
CA ALA A 130 -10.98 -43.14 -15.62
C ALA A 130 -9.77 -43.72 -14.87
N THR A 131 -9.40 -43.12 -13.73
CA THR A 131 -9.27 -43.78 -12.40
C THR A 131 -8.94 -42.74 -11.31
N PRO A 132 -9.55 -42.77 -10.11
CA PRO A 132 -9.42 -41.70 -9.11
C PRO A 132 -8.28 -41.96 -8.12
N GLY A 133 -7.28 -41.08 -8.12
CA GLY A 133 -6.25 -40.96 -7.08
C GLY A 133 -6.16 -39.51 -6.58
N LEU A 134 -7.07 -39.13 -5.68
CA LEU A 134 -7.20 -37.79 -5.11
C LEU A 134 -6.00 -37.42 -4.21
N THR A 135 -5.16 -36.47 -4.62
CA THR A 135 -4.18 -35.82 -3.72
C THR A 135 -4.18 -34.29 -3.83
N GLY A 136 -4.43 -33.64 -2.69
CA GLY A 136 -3.90 -32.32 -2.35
C GLY A 136 -4.81 -31.11 -2.49
N TRP A 137 -5.34 -30.83 -3.68
CA TRP A 137 -5.92 -29.50 -3.98
C TRP A 137 -7.43 -29.37 -3.75
N SER A 138 -8.16 -30.49 -3.70
CA SER A 138 -9.61 -30.54 -3.51
C SER A 138 -10.07 -30.08 -2.12
N LYS A 139 -9.21 -30.09 -1.09
CA LYS A 139 -9.57 -29.64 0.26
C LYS A 139 -9.70 -28.12 0.39
N PHE A 140 -9.12 -27.32 -0.52
CA PHE A 140 -9.25 -25.86 -0.48
C PHE A 140 -10.59 -25.35 -1.07
N PHE A 141 -11.27 -26.12 -1.91
CA PHE A 141 -12.49 -25.68 -2.62
C PHE A 141 -13.78 -26.41 -2.19
N ALA A 142 -13.72 -27.32 -1.21
CA ALA A 142 -14.86 -28.16 -0.83
C ALA A 142 -15.87 -27.52 0.16
N THR A 143 -15.75 -26.23 0.50
CA THR A 143 -16.63 -25.55 1.49
C THR A 143 -17.61 -24.56 0.88
N SER A 144 -17.94 -24.67 -0.41
CA SER A 144 -19.13 -23.98 -0.96
C SER A 144 -19.99 -25.00 -1.70
N GLN A 145 -21.19 -25.23 -1.16
CA GLN A 145 -22.21 -26.10 -1.73
C GLN A 145 -22.55 -25.64 -3.15
N SER A 146 -22.55 -26.61 -4.06
CA SER A 146 -22.87 -26.42 -5.48
C SER A 146 -24.27 -26.99 -5.75
N PRO A 147 -25.22 -26.21 -6.28
CA PRO A 147 -26.42 -26.75 -6.91
C PRO A 147 -26.14 -27.14 -8.36
N GLN A 148 -26.66 -28.30 -8.74
CA GLN A 148 -26.50 -28.95 -10.04
C GLN A 148 -26.94 -28.07 -11.21
N SER A 149 -26.19 -28.16 -12.31
CA SER A 149 -26.61 -27.68 -13.64
C SER A 149 -26.86 -28.87 -14.57
N PRO A 150 -27.91 -28.83 -15.42
CA PRO A 150 -28.07 -29.73 -16.54
C PRO A 150 -27.34 -29.22 -17.79
N SER A 151 -27.16 -30.15 -18.71
CA SER A 151 -26.20 -30.21 -19.81
C SER A 151 -26.63 -29.60 -21.14
N GLN A 152 -25.62 -29.39 -21.99
CA GLN A 152 -25.57 -29.42 -23.47
C GLN A 152 -25.54 -28.09 -24.23
N GLY A 153 -24.57 -28.00 -25.16
CA GLY A 153 -24.47 -26.97 -26.19
C GLY A 153 -23.03 -26.69 -26.63
N SER A 154 -22.46 -27.58 -27.45
CA SER A 154 -21.24 -27.30 -28.21
C SER A 154 -21.52 -26.29 -29.32
N SER A 155 -20.81 -25.15 -29.38
CA SER A 155 -20.43 -24.54 -30.66
C SER A 155 -19.36 -23.45 -30.51
N LEU A 156 -18.43 -23.45 -31.47
CA LEU A 156 -17.73 -22.32 -32.10
C LEU A 156 -16.80 -21.44 -31.26
N GLY A 157 -15.51 -21.56 -31.60
CA GLY A 157 -14.48 -20.62 -31.25
C GLY A 157 -14.82 -19.21 -31.73
N GLN A 158 -14.95 -18.31 -30.77
CA GLN A 158 -14.87 -16.88 -30.97
C GLN A 158 -14.01 -16.39 -29.82
N GLY A 159 -12.94 -15.67 -30.17
CA GLY A 159 -12.00 -15.11 -29.20
C GLY A 159 -12.76 -14.31 -28.18
N ASP A 160 -12.87 -14.88 -26.98
CA ASP A 160 -13.42 -14.19 -25.82
C ASP A 160 -12.51 -12.99 -25.60
N GLY A 161 -12.96 -11.82 -26.07
CA GLY A 161 -12.22 -10.55 -26.07
C GLY A 161 -12.05 -9.96 -24.68
N GLY A 162 -12.01 -10.82 -23.66
CA GLY A 162 -11.68 -10.46 -22.31
C GLY A 162 -10.28 -9.85 -22.24
N PRO A 163 -10.06 -8.86 -21.37
CA PRO A 163 -8.74 -8.30 -21.17
C PRO A 163 -7.74 -9.42 -20.82
N PRO A 164 -6.53 -9.39 -21.38
CA PRO A 164 -5.54 -10.43 -21.15
C PRO A 164 -5.24 -10.53 -19.65
N ILE A 165 -5.41 -11.75 -19.10
CA ILE A 165 -5.13 -12.01 -17.69
C ILE A 165 -3.62 -11.79 -17.47
N PRO A 166 -3.23 -10.94 -16.50
CA PRO A 166 -1.83 -10.69 -16.22
C PRO A 166 -1.13 -11.97 -15.77
N SER A 167 0.15 -12.09 -16.11
CA SER A 167 0.97 -13.20 -15.65
C SER A 167 1.09 -13.23 -14.11
N PRO A 168 1.31 -14.40 -13.48
CA PRO A 168 1.56 -14.48 -12.03
C PRO A 168 2.74 -13.62 -11.57
N ALA A 169 3.78 -13.51 -12.40
CA ALA A 169 4.95 -12.69 -12.10
C ALA A 169 4.60 -11.19 -12.07
N SER A 170 3.80 -10.73 -13.04
CA SER A 170 3.32 -9.34 -13.04
C SER A 170 2.38 -9.04 -11.87
N LEU A 171 1.53 -9.99 -11.46
CA LEU A 171 0.66 -9.83 -10.29
C LEU A 171 1.47 -9.64 -9.00
N ALA A 172 2.45 -10.51 -8.76
CA ALA A 172 3.34 -10.38 -7.62
C ALA A 172 4.09 -9.03 -7.62
N ALA A 173 4.58 -8.59 -8.79
CA ALA A 173 5.27 -7.30 -8.90
C ALA A 173 4.36 -6.10 -8.64
N VAL A 174 3.07 -6.15 -9.04
CA VAL A 174 2.11 -5.09 -8.71
C VAL A 174 1.81 -5.08 -7.21
N ALA A 175 1.62 -6.25 -6.61
CA ALA A 175 1.38 -6.37 -5.17
C ALA A 175 2.57 -5.84 -4.34
N ASP A 176 3.81 -6.18 -4.70
CA ASP A 176 5.02 -5.66 -4.05
C ASP A 176 5.12 -4.12 -4.16
N ARG A 177 4.78 -3.57 -5.34
CA ARG A 177 4.72 -2.12 -5.55
C ARG A 177 3.65 -1.48 -4.68
N LEU A 178 2.48 -2.11 -4.51
CA LEU A 178 1.38 -1.60 -3.68
C LEU A 178 1.77 -1.53 -2.19
N THR A 179 2.47 -2.54 -1.69
CA THR A 179 3.02 -2.52 -0.31
C THR A 179 4.00 -1.36 -0.12
N THR A 180 4.88 -1.13 -1.11
CA THR A 180 5.82 -0.01 -1.10
C THR A 180 5.10 1.34 -1.16
N TYR A 181 4.07 1.45 -2.01
CA TYR A 181 3.22 2.64 -2.11
C TYR A 181 2.57 2.97 -0.77
N ALA A 182 1.95 2.00 -0.10
CA ALA A 182 1.32 2.21 1.19
C ALA A 182 2.35 2.66 2.25
N ALA A 183 3.50 1.99 2.33
CA ALA A 183 4.56 2.34 3.27
C ALA A 183 5.11 3.77 3.08
N LEU A 184 5.37 4.18 1.84
CA LEU A 184 5.87 5.53 1.53
C LEU A 184 4.84 6.62 1.87
N ASN A 185 3.56 6.40 1.57
CA ASN A 185 2.51 7.37 1.89
C ASN A 185 2.31 7.50 3.40
N ARG A 186 2.29 6.38 4.15
CA ARG A 186 2.25 6.40 5.63
C ARG A 186 3.40 7.22 6.21
N LEU A 187 4.63 6.96 5.76
CA LEU A 187 5.81 7.67 6.22
C LEU A 187 5.73 9.18 5.90
N ALA A 188 5.25 9.53 4.72
CA ALA A 188 5.08 10.92 4.31
C ALA A 188 4.03 11.66 5.17
N ILE A 189 2.90 11.00 5.49
CA ILE A 189 1.86 11.55 6.38
C ILE A 189 2.42 11.78 7.79
N ILE A 190 3.08 10.78 8.37
CA ILE A 190 3.72 10.90 9.70
C ILE A 190 4.72 12.05 9.72
N LYS A 191 5.57 12.15 8.69
CA LYS A 191 6.58 13.21 8.61
C LYS A 191 5.98 14.60 8.42
N ILE A 192 4.89 14.75 7.66
CA ILE A 192 4.29 16.08 7.44
C ILE A 192 3.54 16.55 8.69
N ILE A 193 2.84 15.65 9.39
CA ILE A 193 2.20 15.93 10.69
C ILE A 193 3.25 16.32 11.72
N LYS A 194 4.32 15.52 11.88
CA LYS A 194 5.43 15.86 12.80
C LYS A 194 6.08 17.20 12.47
N LYS A 195 6.19 17.54 11.18
CA LYS A 195 6.70 18.84 10.73
C LYS A 195 5.73 19.98 11.08
N HIS A 196 4.43 19.78 10.91
CA HIS A 196 3.40 20.73 11.31
C HIS A 196 3.52 21.01 12.82
N TRP A 197 3.51 19.96 13.65
CA TRP A 197 3.64 20.10 15.10
C TRP A 197 4.89 20.88 15.52
N LYS A 198 6.06 20.55 14.95
CA LYS A 198 7.31 21.26 15.25
C LYS A 198 7.26 22.76 14.94
N LEU A 199 6.58 23.14 13.85
CA LEU A 199 6.45 24.54 13.48
C LEU A 199 5.43 25.23 14.37
N LEU A 200 4.28 24.61 14.60
CA LEU A 200 3.23 25.16 15.44
C LEU A 200 3.68 25.31 16.91
N SER A 201 4.42 24.36 17.46
CA SER A 201 4.97 24.45 18.83
C SER A 201 5.99 25.57 19.01
N SER A 202 6.53 26.10 17.90
CA SER A 202 7.43 27.26 17.93
C SER A 202 6.64 28.58 17.97
N THR A 203 5.33 28.55 17.71
CA THR A 203 4.44 29.71 17.85
C THR A 203 4.08 29.89 19.33
N GLN A 204 3.83 31.13 19.76
CA GLN A 204 3.39 31.43 21.14
C GLN A 204 1.86 31.27 21.32
N HIS A 205 1.17 30.63 20.37
CA HIS A 205 -0.30 30.58 20.33
C HIS A 205 -0.87 29.34 21.03
N SER A 206 -0.95 29.38 22.36
CA SER A 206 -1.34 28.25 23.22
C SER A 206 -2.70 27.62 22.88
N GLY A 207 -3.71 28.42 22.51
CA GLY A 207 -5.05 27.93 22.14
C GLY A 207 -5.00 27.01 20.92
N LEU A 208 -4.48 27.53 19.80
CA LEU A 208 -4.23 26.78 18.56
C LEU A 208 -3.36 25.53 18.76
N ILE A 209 -2.32 25.60 19.60
CA ILE A 209 -1.49 24.41 19.92
C ILE A 209 -2.36 23.29 20.51
N ARG A 210 -3.28 23.61 21.43
CA ARG A 210 -4.16 22.63 22.06
C ARG A 210 -5.16 22.03 21.06
N THR A 211 -5.81 22.86 20.26
CA THR A 211 -6.82 22.41 19.27
C THR A 211 -6.18 21.59 18.16
N SER A 212 -5.03 22.02 17.64
CA SER A 212 -4.26 21.26 16.65
C SER A 212 -3.80 19.92 17.21
N LYS A 213 -3.31 19.85 18.46
CA LYS A 213 -2.86 18.57 19.05
C LYS A 213 -3.99 17.55 19.14
N ALA A 214 -5.19 18.00 19.53
CA ALA A 214 -6.38 17.16 19.56
C ALA A 214 -6.76 16.69 18.15
N THR A 215 -6.70 17.59 17.16
CA THR A 215 -6.98 17.27 15.75
C THR A 215 -5.97 16.28 15.18
N GLU A 216 -4.68 16.46 15.45
CA GLU A 216 -3.61 15.52 15.08
C GLU A 216 -3.85 14.13 15.64
N THR A 217 -4.17 14.05 16.93
CA THR A 217 -4.42 12.77 17.61
C THR A 217 -5.65 12.09 17.02
N SER A 218 -6.74 12.83 16.79
CA SER A 218 -7.94 12.30 16.14
C SER A 218 -7.65 11.79 14.73
N ILE A 219 -6.88 12.53 13.92
CA ILE A 219 -6.54 12.10 12.55
C ILE A 219 -5.65 10.86 12.56
N LEU A 220 -4.63 10.81 13.43
CA LEU A 220 -3.75 9.64 13.53
C LEU A 220 -4.50 8.40 14.02
N GLU A 221 -5.49 8.56 14.90
CA GLU A 221 -6.33 7.46 15.34
C GLU A 221 -7.19 6.95 14.19
N THR A 222 -7.94 7.82 13.51
CA THR A 222 -8.72 7.46 12.32
C THR A 222 -7.87 6.79 11.24
N LEU A 223 -6.64 7.28 11.02
CA LEU A 223 -5.71 6.66 10.08
C LEU A 223 -5.37 5.22 10.49
N ARG A 224 -5.14 4.95 11.78
CA ARG A 224 -4.78 3.63 12.29
C ARG A 224 -5.93 2.64 12.29
N THR A 225 -7.13 3.10 12.63
CA THR A 225 -8.30 2.23 12.83
C THR A 225 -9.10 2.04 11.56
N ASP A 226 -9.25 3.10 10.76
CA ASP A 226 -10.30 3.14 9.73
C ASP A 226 -9.75 3.07 8.30
N ARG A 227 -8.42 3.20 8.09
CA ARG A 227 -7.83 3.25 6.75
C ARG A 227 -7.07 1.99 6.40
N ALA A 228 -7.49 1.31 5.34
CA ALA A 228 -6.94 0.04 4.90
C ALA A 228 -5.47 0.16 4.46
N PHE A 229 -5.11 1.24 3.76
CA PHE A 229 -3.72 1.47 3.37
C PHE A 229 -2.78 1.65 4.57
N TRP A 230 -3.33 2.00 5.75
CA TRP A 230 -2.51 2.25 6.93
C TRP A 230 -1.99 0.95 7.56
N THR A 231 -2.85 -0.07 7.66
CA THR A 231 -2.46 -1.38 8.18
C THR A 231 -1.63 -2.14 7.15
N GLY A 232 -2.00 -2.04 5.86
CA GLY A 232 -1.33 -2.75 4.77
C GLY A 232 -1.52 -4.27 4.78
N GLN A 233 -2.32 -4.81 5.71
CA GLN A 233 -2.50 -6.24 5.88
C GLN A 233 -3.08 -6.92 4.64
N GLU A 234 -4.02 -6.25 3.96
CA GLU A 234 -4.62 -6.77 2.73
C GLU A 234 -3.62 -6.85 1.59
N ALA A 235 -2.80 -5.81 1.37
CA ALA A 235 -1.76 -5.85 0.35
C ALA A 235 -0.73 -6.96 0.62
N GLU A 236 -0.32 -7.14 1.88
CA GLU A 236 0.60 -8.23 2.27
C GLU A 236 -0.01 -9.61 2.03
N ALA A 237 -1.28 -9.82 2.38
CA ALA A 237 -1.99 -11.06 2.10
C ALA A 237 -2.05 -11.36 0.58
N LEU A 238 -2.35 -10.34 -0.24
CA LEU A 238 -2.38 -10.47 -1.70
C LEU A 238 -1.00 -10.75 -2.29
N VAL A 239 0.06 -10.16 -1.73
CA VAL A 239 1.44 -10.46 -2.12
C VAL A 239 1.74 -11.94 -1.92
N GLU A 240 1.41 -12.50 -0.75
CA GLU A 240 1.66 -13.91 -0.44
C GLU A 240 0.84 -14.84 -1.35
N GLU A 241 -0.42 -14.50 -1.63
CA GLU A 241 -1.25 -15.26 -2.56
C GLU A 241 -0.70 -15.23 -3.99
N ALA A 242 -0.29 -14.06 -4.48
CA ALA A 242 0.33 -13.90 -5.80
C ALA A 242 1.65 -14.68 -5.92
N ARG A 243 2.48 -14.68 -4.86
CA ARG A 243 3.73 -15.47 -4.80
C ARG A 243 3.45 -16.96 -4.83
N LYS A 244 2.45 -17.42 -4.07
CA LYS A 244 2.01 -18.82 -4.08
C LYS A 244 1.57 -19.26 -5.47
N ILE A 245 0.72 -18.45 -6.14
CA ILE A 245 0.28 -18.73 -7.52
C ILE A 245 1.47 -18.83 -8.47
N ARG A 246 2.43 -17.90 -8.37
CA ARG A 246 3.66 -17.93 -9.19
C ARG A 246 4.48 -19.20 -8.96
N TRP A 247 4.65 -19.61 -7.71
CA TRP A 247 5.37 -20.84 -7.34
C TRP A 247 4.69 -22.07 -7.93
N ASP A 248 3.37 -22.21 -7.70
CA ASP A 248 2.60 -23.36 -8.20
C ASP A 248 2.60 -23.43 -9.73
N SER A 249 2.49 -22.27 -10.40
CA SER A 249 2.59 -22.16 -11.86
C SER A 249 3.95 -22.66 -12.38
N SER A 250 5.03 -22.26 -11.70
CA SER A 250 6.39 -22.66 -12.08
C SER A 250 6.59 -24.17 -11.88
N ARG A 251 6.05 -24.72 -10.80
CA ARG A 251 6.12 -26.15 -10.50
C ARG A 251 5.34 -26.99 -11.52
N LEU A 252 4.17 -26.55 -11.96
CA LEU A 252 3.39 -27.24 -12.99
C LEU A 252 4.14 -27.31 -14.32
N ARG A 253 4.69 -26.18 -14.78
CA ARG A 253 5.50 -26.14 -16.02
C ARG A 253 6.73 -27.04 -15.95
N ALA A 254 7.39 -27.12 -14.78
CA ALA A 254 8.53 -28.01 -14.59
C ALA A 254 8.14 -29.49 -14.71
N LYS A 255 6.98 -29.88 -14.18
CA LYS A 255 6.46 -31.25 -14.32
C LYS A 255 6.12 -31.58 -15.77
N GLU A 256 5.46 -30.66 -16.49
CA GLU A 256 5.14 -30.82 -17.91
C GLU A 256 6.41 -30.98 -18.76
N ALA A 257 7.45 -30.17 -18.48
CA ALA A 257 8.72 -30.27 -19.16
C ALA A 257 9.41 -31.63 -18.94
N GLN A 258 9.34 -32.20 -17.74
CA GLN A 258 9.90 -33.54 -17.45
C GLN A 258 9.17 -34.66 -18.20
N THR A 259 7.85 -34.56 -18.38
CA THR A 259 7.08 -35.56 -19.13
C THR A 259 7.29 -35.51 -20.64
N MET A 260 7.85 -34.41 -21.16
CA MET A 260 8.10 -34.21 -22.60
C MET A 260 9.53 -34.56 -23.04
N VAL A 261 10.40 -35.03 -22.15
CA VAL A 261 11.72 -35.54 -22.53
C VAL A 261 11.59 -37.04 -22.82
N PRO A 262 11.64 -37.47 -24.09
CA PRO A 262 11.52 -38.87 -24.50
C PRO A 262 12.76 -39.71 -24.14
#